data_AF-A0A7K4T2Q0-F1
#
_entry.id   AF-A0A7K4T2Q0-F1
#
_cell.length_a   1.000
_cell.length_b   1.000
_cell.length_c   1.000
_cell.angle_alpha   90.00
_cell.angle_beta   90.00
_cell.angle_gamma   90.00
#
_symmetry.space_group_name_H-M   'P 1'
#
loop_
_entity.id
_entity.type
_entity.pdbx_description
1 polymer ?
#
loop_
_entity_poly.entity_id
_entity_poly.type
_entity_poly.pdbx_seq_one_letter_code
_entity_poly.pdbx_strand_id
1 'polypeptide(L)'
;MGHRLIRGLSGAAVFLVSVALLSMRHRGARETARYPGLNEGISGKPERRSKVSPEDGGGGRGQKDLEVHPPEGYRTERSLTLGDIFIAVKTTKRFHQSRMELLLDTWISRAREQTYIFTDEEDDALKRRMGDHVVFTNCSAEHSHPALSCKMAAEFDAFLASSRSWFCHLDDDNYLNPRALLKLLSSYSATWDVYLGKPSLNRPIRASETLPNNQTKSVRFWFATGGAGFCISRKLASKMVPWASGRNFLSTSELIRLPDDCTVGYIVECKVGGQLLPNALFHSHLENLQLIPPSRLTQQVTLSYGVFENKLNVIELSGPFSPQEDPSSRFRSLHCHLYPDTSWCLQAVGW
;
A
#
# COMPACT_ATOMS: atom_id res chain seq x y z
N MET A 1 -28.20 -3.03 -49.45
CA MET A 1 -26.81 -3.44 -49.24
C MET A 1 -26.19 -2.49 -48.24
N GLY A 2 -26.13 -2.90 -46.98
CA GLY A 2 -25.59 -2.09 -45.89
C GLY A 2 -24.19 -2.55 -45.51
N HIS A 3 -23.40 -1.62 -44.99
CA HIS A 3 -22.34 -1.89 -44.01
C HIS A 3 -22.12 -0.59 -43.22
N ARG A 4 -22.60 -0.54 -41.97
CA ARG A 4 -22.11 0.41 -40.97
C ARG A 4 -20.94 -0.26 -40.25
N LEU A 5 -19.73 0.28 -40.42
CA LEU A 5 -18.59 -0.04 -39.57
C LEU A 5 -18.87 0.51 -38.16
N ILE A 6 -19.08 -0.38 -37.19
CA ILE A 6 -18.94 -0.04 -35.78
C ILE A 6 -17.50 -0.38 -35.40
N ARG A 7 -16.64 0.65 -35.32
CA ARG A 7 -15.30 0.51 -34.72
C ARG A 7 -15.47 0.34 -33.22
N GLY A 8 -14.99 -0.78 -32.70
CA GLY A 8 -14.92 -1.04 -31.27
C GLY A 8 -14.07 0.01 -30.55
N LEU A 9 -14.64 0.62 -29.51
CA LEU A 9 -13.91 1.43 -28.56
C LEU A 9 -13.06 0.49 -27.70
N SER A 10 -11.74 0.73 -27.65
CA SER A 10 -10.80 0.03 -26.78
C SER A 10 -11.23 0.13 -25.32
N GLY A 11 -11.14 -0.97 -24.56
CA GLY A 11 -11.57 -1.08 -23.16
C GLY A 11 -10.96 -0.02 -22.22
N ALA A 12 -9.83 0.59 -22.59
CA ALA A 12 -9.22 1.70 -21.87
C ALA A 12 -10.08 2.98 -21.87
N ALA A 13 -10.83 3.24 -22.95
CA ALA A 13 -11.69 4.42 -23.06
C ALA A 13 -12.96 4.29 -22.18
N VAL A 14 -13.45 3.07 -21.98
CA VAL A 14 -14.63 2.81 -21.13
C VAL A 14 -14.28 2.93 -19.64
N PHE A 15 -13.04 2.59 -19.27
CA PHE A 15 -12.59 2.60 -17.86
C PHE A 15 -12.26 4.01 -17.33
N LEU A 16 -11.55 4.83 -18.12
CA LEU A 16 -11.29 6.24 -17.78
C LEU A 16 -12.59 7.04 -17.65
N VAL A 17 -13.59 6.74 -18.49
CA VAL A 17 -14.91 7.35 -18.42
C VAL A 17 -15.67 6.91 -17.16
N SER A 18 -15.49 5.69 -16.68
CA SER A 18 -16.19 5.18 -15.47
C SER A 18 -15.69 5.84 -14.18
N VAL A 19 -14.38 6.03 -14.04
CA VAL A 19 -13.78 6.72 -12.89
C VAL A 19 -14.00 8.24 -12.98
N ALA A 20 -13.91 8.82 -14.18
CA ALA A 20 -14.18 10.24 -14.40
C ALA A 20 -15.66 10.61 -14.19
N LEU A 21 -16.61 9.78 -14.61
CA LEU A 21 -18.05 10.02 -14.41
C LEU A 21 -18.45 9.96 -12.92
N LEU A 22 -17.82 9.09 -12.13
CA LEU A 22 -18.01 9.05 -10.68
C LEU A 22 -17.47 10.32 -9.99
N SER A 23 -16.41 10.92 -10.53
CA SER A 23 -15.79 12.13 -10.01
C SER A 23 -16.51 13.42 -10.45
N MET A 24 -17.00 13.49 -11.70
CA MET A 24 -17.71 14.66 -12.23
C MET A 24 -19.11 14.84 -11.63
N ARG A 25 -19.80 13.76 -11.26
CA ARG A 25 -21.15 13.84 -10.67
C ARG A 25 -21.18 14.41 -9.25
N HIS A 26 -20.01 14.63 -8.62
CA HIS A 26 -19.89 15.12 -7.25
C HIS A 26 -19.18 16.47 -7.08
N ARG A 27 -18.78 17.16 -8.16
CA ARG A 27 -18.21 18.52 -8.10
C ARG A 27 -19.22 19.65 -7.78
N GLY A 28 -20.48 19.31 -7.50
CA GLY A 28 -21.57 20.27 -7.24
C GLY A 28 -21.80 20.71 -5.80
N ALA A 29 -21.00 20.27 -4.81
CA ALA A 29 -21.17 20.69 -3.42
C ALA A 29 -19.82 20.95 -2.75
N ARG A 30 -19.42 22.22 -2.72
CA ARG A 30 -18.32 22.72 -1.89
C ARG A 30 -18.91 23.05 -0.52
N GLU A 31 -18.54 22.29 0.51
CA GLU A 31 -18.63 22.74 1.90
C GLU A 31 -17.30 22.45 2.61
N THR A 32 -16.73 23.52 3.17
CA THR A 32 -15.51 23.52 3.97
C THR A 32 -15.79 22.90 5.34
N ALA A 33 -15.35 21.67 5.57
CA ALA A 33 -15.37 21.07 6.90
C ALA A 33 -14.03 21.34 7.63
N ARG A 34 -14.09 22.27 8.59
CA ARG A 34 -13.06 22.56 9.59
C ARG A 34 -13.30 21.60 10.76
N TYR A 35 -12.35 20.74 11.12
CA TYR A 35 -12.45 19.91 12.32
C TYR A 35 -12.20 20.77 13.57
N PRO A 36 -13.08 20.75 14.60
CA PRO A 36 -12.82 21.46 15.85
C PRO A 36 -11.83 20.67 16.71
N GLY A 37 -10.80 21.37 17.19
CA GLY A 37 -9.98 20.93 18.30
C GLY A 37 -10.77 21.00 19.61
N LEU A 38 -10.65 19.96 20.44
CA LEU A 38 -11.13 19.95 21.81
C LEU A 38 -10.03 20.51 22.70
N ASN A 39 -10.28 21.68 23.31
CA ASN A 39 -9.62 22.07 24.54
C ASN A 39 -10.51 23.00 25.38
N GLU A 40 -10.19 23.06 26.67
CA GLU A 40 -10.81 23.77 27.81
C GLU A 40 -11.86 22.96 28.60
N GLY A 41 -11.75 22.76 29.92
CA GLY A 41 -10.74 23.16 30.90
C GLY A 41 -11.34 23.25 32.33
N ILE A 42 -10.56 22.84 33.34
CA ILE A 42 -10.43 23.44 34.71
C ILE A 42 -11.66 23.24 35.65
N SER A 43 -11.60 22.82 36.93
CA SER A 43 -10.69 23.10 38.06
C SER A 43 -10.94 22.14 39.24
N GLY A 44 -9.94 21.90 40.09
CA GLY A 44 -10.14 21.39 41.46
C GLY A 44 -8.94 20.65 42.08
N LYS A 45 -8.16 21.33 42.92
CA LYS A 45 -7.16 20.80 43.88
C LYS A 45 -7.41 21.52 45.23
N PRO A 46 -6.79 21.13 46.36
CA PRO A 46 -6.75 19.82 47.03
C PRO A 46 -7.12 19.95 48.53
N GLU A 47 -7.60 18.90 49.22
CA GLU A 47 -7.64 18.95 50.70
C GLU A 47 -7.55 17.58 51.40
N ARG A 48 -7.16 17.65 52.68
CA ARG A 48 -6.35 16.71 53.44
C ARG A 48 -7.21 16.02 54.52
N ARG A 49 -6.85 14.76 54.83
CA ARG A 49 -6.74 14.16 56.19
C ARG A 49 -7.99 13.54 56.87
N SER A 50 -7.87 12.23 57.14
CA SER A 50 -8.23 11.55 58.41
C SER A 50 -7.59 10.15 58.40
N LYS A 51 -6.44 9.91 59.07
CA LYS A 51 -6.24 9.48 60.47
C LYS A 51 -7.22 8.39 60.95
N VAL A 52 -6.79 7.12 60.96
CA VAL A 52 -7.05 6.13 62.04
C VAL A 52 -5.88 5.12 62.11
N SER A 53 -5.33 4.93 63.32
CA SER A 53 -4.48 3.84 63.84
C SER A 53 -4.43 4.04 65.37
N PRO A 54 -4.00 3.08 66.23
CA PRO A 54 -3.66 1.66 66.04
C PRO A 54 -4.27 0.73 67.14
N GLU A 55 -3.88 -0.56 67.12
CA GLU A 55 -3.62 -1.52 68.24
C GLU A 55 -4.05 -2.93 67.79
N ASP A 56 -3.42 -4.05 68.12
CA ASP A 56 -2.08 -4.45 68.58
C ASP A 56 -2.10 -6.01 68.51
N GLY A 57 -0.94 -6.68 68.48
CA GLY A 57 -0.87 -8.13 68.74
C GLY A 57 -0.07 -8.94 67.72
N GLY A 58 1.24 -9.02 67.95
CA GLY A 58 2.17 -9.86 67.19
C GLY A 58 2.13 -11.35 67.52
N GLY A 59 2.92 -12.12 66.76
CA GLY A 59 3.22 -13.53 67.04
C GLY A 59 3.57 -14.32 65.78
N GLY A 60 4.87 -14.50 65.52
CA GLY A 60 5.39 -15.03 64.26
C GLY A 60 5.35 -16.54 64.07
N ARG A 61 5.71 -16.99 62.86
CA ARG A 61 6.65 -18.10 62.55
C ARG A 61 6.65 -18.43 61.05
N GLY A 62 7.85 -18.63 60.51
CA GLY A 62 8.10 -19.70 59.53
C GLY A 62 8.05 -19.31 58.06
N GLN A 63 9.19 -18.85 57.56
CA GLN A 63 9.54 -18.65 56.16
C GLN A 63 9.46 -19.97 55.36
N LYS A 64 8.69 -19.95 54.27
CA LYS A 64 8.79 -20.91 53.16
C LYS A 64 8.90 -20.09 51.88
N ASP A 65 10.14 -19.92 51.41
CA ASP A 65 10.43 -19.28 50.14
C ASP A 65 9.90 -20.17 49.02
N LEU A 66 8.74 -19.79 48.46
CA LEU A 66 8.31 -20.23 47.14
C LEU A 66 9.06 -19.37 46.13
N GLU A 67 10.16 -19.91 45.60
CA GLU A 67 10.78 -19.40 44.38
C GLU A 67 9.74 -19.43 43.25
N VAL A 68 9.13 -18.28 43.01
CA VAL A 68 8.36 -18.04 41.79
C VAL A 68 9.37 -17.87 40.68
N HIS A 69 9.66 -18.96 39.96
CA HIS A 69 10.31 -18.87 38.66
C HIS A 69 9.49 -17.93 37.76
N PRO A 70 10.07 -16.85 37.22
CA PRO A 70 9.38 -16.06 36.22
C PRO A 70 9.17 -16.95 34.99
N PRO A 71 7.98 -16.94 34.36
CA PRO A 71 7.75 -17.73 33.17
C PRO A 71 8.76 -17.30 32.08
N GLU A 72 9.37 -18.32 31.50
CA GLU A 72 10.33 -18.21 30.40
C GLU A 72 9.79 -17.31 29.28
N GLY A 73 10.60 -16.32 28.92
CA GLY A 73 10.60 -15.76 27.57
C GLY A 73 9.42 -14.87 27.22
N TYR A 74 9.40 -13.64 27.77
CA TYR A 74 9.11 -12.52 26.90
C TYR A 74 10.13 -12.55 25.77
N ARG A 75 9.79 -13.21 24.65
CA ARG A 75 10.51 -13.00 23.39
C ARG A 75 10.41 -11.50 23.13
N THR A 76 11.50 -10.79 23.36
CA THR A 76 11.70 -9.44 22.85
C THR A 76 11.28 -9.51 21.38
N GLU A 77 10.19 -8.83 21.00
CA GLU A 77 9.78 -8.79 19.59
C GLU A 77 11.03 -8.39 18.80
N ARG A 78 11.48 -9.28 17.91
CA ARG A 78 12.66 -9.03 17.08
C ARG A 78 12.39 -7.72 16.33
N SER A 79 13.34 -6.79 16.40
CA SER A 79 13.22 -5.52 15.68
C SER A 79 12.97 -5.81 14.20
N LEU A 80 11.93 -5.17 13.65
CA LEU A 80 11.53 -5.33 12.25
C LEU A 80 12.70 -4.93 11.33
N THR A 81 13.01 -5.77 10.35
CA THR A 81 14.02 -5.52 9.32
C THR A 81 13.38 -5.51 7.93
N LEU A 82 14.11 -5.01 6.92
CA LEU A 82 13.65 -5.14 5.53
C LEU A 82 13.40 -6.60 5.13
N GLY A 83 14.20 -7.53 5.66
CA GLY A 83 14.02 -8.97 5.45
C GLY A 83 12.69 -9.52 5.95
N ASP A 84 11.88 -8.77 6.68
CA ASP A 84 10.54 -9.16 7.11
C ASP A 84 9.43 -8.68 6.16
N ILE A 85 9.78 -7.95 5.10
CA ILE A 85 8.86 -7.31 4.17
C ILE A 85 8.98 -7.97 2.79
N PHE A 86 7.85 -8.34 2.22
CA PHE A 86 7.70 -8.78 0.84
C PHE A 86 7.11 -7.63 0.01
N ILE A 87 7.84 -7.17 -1.00
CA ILE A 87 7.44 -6.08 -1.87
C ILE A 87 7.09 -6.69 -3.23
N ALA A 88 5.82 -6.58 -3.63
CA ALA A 88 5.37 -7.00 -4.95
C ALA A 88 5.24 -5.77 -5.87
N VAL A 89 5.85 -5.85 -7.05
CA VAL A 89 5.69 -4.84 -8.11
C VAL A 89 4.96 -5.46 -9.28
N LYS A 90 3.76 -4.95 -9.57
CA LYS A 90 2.96 -5.38 -10.71
C LYS A 90 3.40 -4.62 -11.97
N THR A 91 3.71 -5.35 -13.04
CA THR A 91 4.02 -4.78 -14.35
C THR A 91 3.47 -5.64 -15.49
N THR A 92 3.80 -5.26 -16.71
CA THR A 92 3.45 -5.96 -17.95
C THR A 92 4.56 -5.77 -18.98
N LYS A 93 4.69 -6.67 -19.96
CA LYS A 93 5.75 -6.66 -20.98
C LYS A 93 6.01 -5.28 -21.59
N ARG A 94 4.92 -4.57 -21.93
CA ARG A 94 4.99 -3.23 -22.54
C ARG A 94 5.73 -2.18 -21.71
N PHE A 95 5.91 -2.41 -20.40
CA PHE A 95 6.52 -1.49 -19.45
C PHE A 95 7.87 -1.96 -18.89
N HIS A 96 8.38 -3.10 -19.33
CA HIS A 96 9.69 -3.61 -18.91
C HIS A 96 10.81 -2.59 -19.18
N GLN A 97 10.84 -2.02 -20.39
CA GLN A 97 11.86 -1.01 -20.72
C GLN A 97 11.48 0.38 -20.17
N SER A 98 10.26 0.83 -20.47
CA SER A 98 9.87 2.23 -20.24
C SER A 98 9.65 2.62 -18.77
N ARG A 99 9.39 1.64 -17.88
CA ARG A 99 9.14 1.88 -16.45
C ARG A 99 10.06 1.06 -15.56
N MET A 100 10.18 -0.25 -15.80
CA MET A 100 10.92 -1.11 -14.88
C MET A 100 12.43 -0.82 -14.86
N GLU A 101 13.06 -0.47 -15.99
CA GLU A 101 14.49 -0.09 -15.97
C GLU A 101 14.77 1.05 -15.01
N LEU A 102 13.90 2.08 -14.98
CA LEU A 102 14.00 3.19 -14.04
C LEU A 102 13.89 2.72 -12.59
N LEU A 103 12.95 1.84 -12.26
CA LEU A 103 12.77 1.35 -10.88
C LEU A 103 13.97 0.50 -10.44
N LEU A 104 14.48 -0.34 -11.34
CA LEU A 104 15.65 -1.20 -11.13
C LEU A 104 16.94 -0.39 -10.90
N ASP A 105 17.10 0.73 -11.61
CA ASP A 105 18.23 1.65 -11.44
C ASP A 105 18.13 2.50 -10.18
N THR A 106 16.92 2.67 -9.65
CA THR A 106 16.63 3.54 -8.51
C THR A 106 16.26 2.74 -7.27
N TRP A 107 15.01 2.80 -6.79
CA TRP A 107 14.66 2.30 -5.46
C TRP A 107 14.79 0.78 -5.31
N ILE A 108 14.57 0.00 -6.38
CA ILE A 108 14.70 -1.45 -6.30
C ILE A 108 16.15 -1.83 -6.03
N SER A 109 17.14 -1.05 -6.51
CA SER A 109 18.56 -1.29 -6.18
C SER A 109 18.84 -1.27 -4.66
N ARG A 110 17.99 -0.60 -3.87
CA ARG A 110 18.12 -0.46 -2.41
C ARG A 110 17.27 -1.48 -1.61
N ALA A 111 16.41 -2.25 -2.28
CA ALA A 111 15.53 -3.25 -1.65
C ALA A 111 15.38 -4.52 -2.51
N ARG A 112 16.37 -4.84 -3.35
CA ARG A 112 16.29 -5.90 -4.37
C ARG A 112 15.89 -7.25 -3.77
N GLU A 113 16.47 -7.60 -2.63
CA GLU A 113 16.24 -8.87 -1.93
C GLU A 113 14.80 -9.03 -1.39
N GLN A 114 14.08 -7.93 -1.22
CA GLN A 114 12.70 -7.91 -0.74
C GLN A 114 11.68 -7.77 -1.87
N THR A 115 12.13 -7.36 -3.06
CA THR A 115 11.27 -7.01 -4.19
C THR A 115 11.13 -8.16 -5.18
N TYR A 116 9.89 -8.46 -5.54
CA TYR A 116 9.49 -9.45 -6.53
C TYR A 116 8.66 -8.78 -7.63
N ILE A 117 8.96 -9.09 -8.88
CA ILE A 117 8.32 -8.49 -10.06
C ILE A 117 7.33 -9.47 -10.66
N PHE A 118 6.07 -9.08 -10.77
CA PHE A 118 5.00 -9.91 -11.32
C PHE A 118 4.63 -9.38 -12.71
N THR A 119 4.86 -10.19 -13.74
CA THR A 119 4.61 -9.81 -15.13
C THR A 119 3.93 -10.91 -15.93
N ASP A 120 3.46 -10.58 -17.13
CA ASP A 120 2.71 -11.45 -18.03
C ASP A 120 3.58 -12.19 -19.06
N GLU A 121 4.80 -11.73 -19.33
CA GLU A 121 5.65 -12.31 -20.37
C GLU A 121 7.12 -12.38 -19.95
N GLU A 122 7.84 -13.37 -20.51
CA GLU A 122 9.28 -13.53 -20.27
C GLU A 122 10.12 -12.36 -20.81
N ASP A 123 11.22 -12.10 -20.11
CA ASP A 123 12.17 -11.06 -20.48
C ASP A 123 13.56 -11.36 -19.91
N ASP A 124 14.49 -11.70 -20.79
CA ASP A 124 15.85 -12.07 -20.39
C ASP A 124 16.60 -10.91 -19.74
N ALA A 125 16.32 -9.65 -20.10
CA ALA A 125 16.97 -8.50 -19.48
C ALA A 125 16.50 -8.30 -18.05
N LEU A 126 15.19 -8.40 -17.82
CA LEU A 126 14.61 -8.36 -16.49
C LEU A 126 15.09 -9.54 -15.63
N LYS A 127 15.09 -10.76 -16.20
CA LYS A 127 15.56 -11.98 -15.53
C LYS A 127 17.04 -11.92 -15.18
N ARG A 128 17.89 -11.35 -16.05
CA ARG A 128 19.31 -11.12 -15.73
C ARG A 128 19.51 -10.19 -14.52
N ARG A 129 18.65 -9.18 -14.34
CA ARG A 129 18.77 -8.22 -13.23
C ARG A 129 18.15 -8.73 -11.92
N MET A 130 17.03 -9.44 -12.00
CA MET A 130 16.24 -9.84 -10.83
C MET A 130 16.31 -11.33 -10.49
N GLY A 131 16.75 -12.19 -11.41
CA GLY A 131 16.86 -13.63 -11.20
C GLY A 131 15.50 -14.25 -10.84
N ASP A 132 15.48 -15.06 -9.78
CA ASP A 132 14.28 -15.75 -9.29
C ASP A 132 13.24 -14.80 -8.66
N HIS A 133 13.54 -13.51 -8.59
CA HIS A 133 12.58 -12.49 -8.14
C HIS A 133 11.63 -12.05 -9.26
N VAL A 134 11.73 -12.59 -10.47
CA VAL A 134 10.76 -12.36 -11.55
C VAL A 134 9.78 -13.53 -11.61
N VAL A 135 8.50 -13.22 -11.44
CA VAL A 135 7.40 -14.18 -11.50
C VAL A 135 6.61 -13.94 -12.78
N PHE A 136 6.72 -14.88 -13.73
CA PHE A 136 5.93 -14.91 -14.94
C PHE A 136 4.58 -15.56 -14.64
N THR A 137 3.54 -14.75 -14.51
CA THR A 137 2.24 -15.16 -13.98
C THR A 137 1.39 -15.94 -14.98
N ASN A 138 1.71 -15.86 -16.28
CA ASN A 138 0.87 -16.36 -17.37
C ASN A 138 -0.56 -15.76 -17.37
N CYS A 139 -0.77 -14.65 -16.66
CA CYS A 139 -1.97 -13.85 -16.72
C CYS A 139 -1.97 -13.00 -18.01
N SER A 140 -3.15 -12.55 -18.44
CA SER A 140 -3.26 -11.65 -19.59
C SER A 140 -2.44 -10.36 -19.40
N ALA A 141 -1.87 -9.87 -20.51
CA ALA A 141 -1.19 -8.57 -20.60
C ALA A 141 -2.16 -7.37 -20.69
N GLU A 142 -3.47 -7.64 -20.78
CA GLU A 142 -4.48 -6.60 -20.78
C GLU A 142 -4.54 -5.85 -19.45
N HIS A 143 -5.04 -4.63 -19.50
CA HIS A 143 -5.38 -3.84 -18.32
C HIS A 143 -6.87 -4.03 -17.96
N SER A 144 -7.35 -5.27 -18.04
CA SER A 144 -8.72 -5.64 -17.74
C SER A 144 -8.86 -6.09 -16.29
N HIS A 145 -10.06 -5.98 -15.75
CA HIS A 145 -10.37 -6.37 -14.38
C HIS A 145 -9.93 -7.83 -14.05
N PRO A 146 -10.20 -8.85 -14.90
CA PRO A 146 -9.70 -10.20 -14.68
C PRO A 146 -8.17 -10.32 -14.72
N ALA A 147 -7.52 -9.59 -15.64
CA ALA A 147 -6.06 -9.64 -15.80
C ALA A 147 -5.32 -9.08 -14.56
N LEU A 148 -5.79 -7.95 -14.02
CA LEU A 148 -5.24 -7.34 -12.81
C LEU A 148 -5.49 -8.24 -11.58
N SER A 149 -6.71 -8.78 -11.47
CA SER A 149 -7.07 -9.73 -10.41
C SER A 149 -6.20 -11.00 -10.42
N CYS A 150 -5.89 -11.52 -11.60
CA CYS A 150 -5.01 -12.68 -11.78
C CYS A 150 -3.59 -12.39 -11.27
N LYS A 151 -3.01 -11.22 -11.63
CA LYS A 151 -1.68 -10.83 -11.13
C LYS A 151 -1.68 -10.59 -9.63
N MET A 152 -2.71 -9.92 -9.08
CA MET A 152 -2.84 -9.71 -7.63
C MET A 152 -2.94 -11.03 -6.85
N ALA A 153 -3.65 -12.03 -7.38
CA ALA A 153 -3.68 -13.37 -6.79
C ALA A 153 -2.28 -14.01 -6.72
N ALA A 154 -1.51 -13.90 -7.80
CA ALA A 154 -0.14 -14.40 -7.86
C ALA A 154 0.78 -13.70 -6.85
N GLU A 155 0.65 -12.37 -6.70
CA GLU A 155 1.38 -11.59 -5.69
C GLU A 155 1.07 -12.08 -4.27
N PHE A 156 -0.21 -12.28 -3.99
CA PHE A 156 -0.69 -12.70 -2.69
C PHE A 156 -0.23 -14.12 -2.33
N ASP A 157 -0.32 -15.07 -3.27
CA ASP A 157 0.12 -16.45 -3.08
C ASP A 157 1.64 -16.54 -2.88
N ALA A 158 2.41 -15.78 -3.66
CA ALA A 158 3.86 -15.70 -3.49
C ALA A 158 4.25 -15.11 -2.12
N PHE A 159 3.54 -14.08 -1.65
CA PHE A 159 3.73 -13.55 -0.32
C PHE A 159 3.47 -14.60 0.78
N LEU A 160 2.37 -15.35 0.70
CA LEU A 160 2.06 -16.38 1.69
C LEU A 160 3.19 -17.43 1.77
N ALA A 161 3.71 -17.84 0.61
CA ALA A 161 4.83 -18.77 0.50
C ALA A 161 6.17 -18.21 1.04
N SER A 162 6.39 -16.89 0.98
CA SER A 162 7.67 -16.23 1.30
C SER A 162 8.09 -16.24 2.78
N SER A 163 7.21 -16.67 3.69
CA SER A 163 7.42 -16.59 5.14
C SER A 163 7.52 -15.17 5.75
N ARG A 164 7.38 -14.10 4.96
CA ARG A 164 7.55 -12.70 5.38
C ARG A 164 6.39 -12.15 6.21
N SER A 165 6.67 -11.26 7.15
CA SER A 165 5.69 -10.69 8.09
C SER A 165 4.76 -9.65 7.45
N TRP A 166 5.21 -8.98 6.40
CA TRP A 166 4.47 -7.91 5.73
C TRP A 166 4.43 -8.11 4.23
N PHE A 167 3.25 -7.91 3.64
CA PHE A 167 3.03 -7.79 2.20
C PHE A 167 2.87 -6.32 1.85
N CYS A 168 3.59 -5.82 0.85
CA CYS A 168 3.35 -4.49 0.29
C CYS A 168 3.24 -4.58 -1.23
N HIS A 169 2.12 -4.08 -1.76
CA HIS A 169 1.85 -4.00 -3.20
C HIS A 169 2.23 -2.61 -3.73
N LEU A 170 2.87 -2.57 -4.91
CA LEU A 170 3.14 -1.37 -5.68
C LEU A 170 2.91 -1.61 -7.18
N ASP A 171 2.56 -0.54 -7.91
CA ASP A 171 2.56 -0.51 -9.37
C ASP A 171 3.93 -0.09 -9.94
N ASP A 172 4.17 -0.37 -11.22
CA ASP A 172 5.43 -0.06 -11.93
C ASP A 172 5.70 1.43 -12.19
N ASP A 173 4.80 2.32 -11.77
CA ASP A 173 5.01 3.77 -11.75
C ASP A 173 5.11 4.34 -10.33
N ASN A 174 5.39 3.49 -9.33
CA ASN A 174 5.64 3.90 -7.96
C ASN A 174 7.13 3.92 -7.61
N TYR A 175 7.53 4.90 -6.82
CA TYR A 175 8.82 4.95 -6.12
C TYR A 175 8.62 4.59 -4.66
N LEU A 176 9.32 3.58 -4.18
CA LEU A 176 9.33 3.22 -2.77
C LEU A 176 10.52 3.86 -2.04
N ASN A 177 10.28 4.36 -0.83
CA ASN A 177 11.33 4.67 0.13
C ASN A 177 11.40 3.56 1.20
N PRO A 178 12.33 2.59 1.09
CA PRO A 178 12.39 1.46 2.02
C PRO A 178 12.64 1.87 3.48
N ARG A 179 13.37 2.97 3.71
CA ARG A 179 13.63 3.50 5.05
C ARG A 179 12.36 4.05 5.69
N ALA A 180 11.59 4.84 4.94
CA ALA A 180 10.30 5.35 5.42
C ALA A 180 9.29 4.22 5.63
N LEU A 181 9.24 3.23 4.72
CA LEU A 181 8.40 2.05 4.85
C LEU A 181 8.72 1.28 6.14
N LEU A 182 10.00 0.95 6.36
CA LEU A 182 10.43 0.21 7.54
C LEU A 182 10.08 0.97 8.83
N LYS A 183 10.33 2.28 8.86
CA LYS A 183 9.95 3.14 9.99
C LYS A 183 8.44 3.11 10.25
N LEU A 184 7.62 3.22 9.20
CA LEU A 184 6.17 3.15 9.34
C LEU A 184 5.72 1.79 9.89
N LEU A 185 6.18 0.69 9.29
CA LEU A 185 5.75 -0.66 9.70
C LEU A 185 6.24 -1.02 11.11
N SER A 186 7.34 -0.43 11.58
CA SER A 186 7.85 -0.64 12.95
C SER A 186 6.91 -0.12 14.05
N SER A 187 5.93 0.73 13.73
CA SER A 187 4.91 1.16 14.70
C SER A 187 3.74 0.20 14.84
N TYR A 188 3.77 -0.96 14.16
CA TYR A 188 2.71 -1.96 14.18
C TYR A 188 3.29 -3.36 14.42
N SER A 189 2.56 -4.21 15.16
CA SER A 189 2.89 -5.63 15.24
C SER A 189 2.29 -6.38 14.05
N ALA A 190 3.07 -7.22 13.39
CA ALA A 190 2.59 -8.09 12.30
C ALA A 190 1.59 -9.18 12.78
N THR A 191 1.43 -9.31 14.11
CA THR A 191 0.43 -10.14 14.78
C THR A 191 -0.90 -9.41 15.01
N TRP A 192 -1.05 -8.19 14.51
CA TRP A 192 -2.32 -7.46 14.46
C TRP A 192 -2.90 -7.53 13.05
N ASP A 193 -4.20 -7.25 12.92
CA ASP A 193 -4.85 -7.15 11.62
C ASP A 193 -4.60 -5.75 11.04
N VAL A 194 -3.53 -5.60 10.26
CA VAL A 194 -3.10 -4.31 9.73
C VAL A 194 -3.26 -4.28 8.21
N TYR A 195 -4.00 -3.28 7.72
CA TYR A 195 -4.12 -2.89 6.31
C TYR A 195 -3.86 -1.38 6.21
N LEU A 196 -2.75 -0.98 5.61
CA LEU A 196 -2.29 0.41 5.53
C LEU A 196 -2.28 0.89 4.09
N GLY A 197 -2.74 2.11 3.85
CA GLY A 197 -2.62 2.76 2.55
C GLY A 197 -3.41 4.07 2.47
N LYS A 198 -3.41 4.66 1.28
CA LYS A 198 -4.17 5.89 1.00
C LYS A 198 -5.61 5.54 0.62
N PRO A 199 -6.63 6.00 1.36
CA PRO A 199 -8.02 5.80 0.93
C PRO A 199 -8.27 6.46 -0.43
N SER A 200 -8.92 5.75 -1.34
CA SER A 200 -9.18 6.24 -2.71
C SER A 200 -10.24 7.34 -2.79
N LEU A 201 -11.21 7.29 -1.88
CA LEU A 201 -12.33 8.23 -1.83
C LEU A 201 -12.32 8.96 -0.48
N ASN A 202 -13.14 10.00 -0.35
CA ASN A 202 -13.42 10.66 0.94
C ASN A 202 -14.53 9.98 1.75
N ARG A 203 -15.03 8.82 1.27
CA ARG A 203 -16.10 8.02 1.87
C ARG A 203 -15.98 6.56 1.41
N PRO A 204 -16.57 5.59 2.12
CA PRO A 204 -16.63 4.20 1.65
C PRO A 204 -17.27 4.13 0.26
N ILE A 205 -16.73 3.29 -0.62
CA ILE A 205 -17.38 2.97 -1.90
C ILE A 205 -18.68 2.22 -1.62
N ARG A 206 -19.67 2.36 -2.51
CA ARG A 206 -20.88 1.54 -2.50
C ARG A 206 -20.82 0.58 -3.66
N ALA A 207 -21.03 -0.70 -3.40
CA ALA A 207 -21.03 -1.74 -4.42
C ALA A 207 -22.18 -2.73 -4.18
N SER A 208 -22.35 -3.63 -5.14
CA SER A 208 -23.34 -4.71 -5.08
C SER A 208 -22.63 -6.05 -5.15
N GLU A 209 -22.75 -6.84 -4.10
CA GLU A 209 -22.32 -8.24 -4.07
C GLU A 209 -23.41 -9.11 -4.68
N THR A 210 -23.04 -9.94 -5.65
CA THR A 210 -23.96 -10.93 -6.25
C THR A 210 -24.15 -12.11 -5.31
N LEU A 211 -25.40 -12.49 -5.03
CA LEU A 211 -25.78 -13.63 -4.19
C LEU A 211 -26.31 -14.80 -5.04
N PRO A 212 -26.38 -16.02 -4.47
CA PRO A 212 -27.13 -17.11 -5.09
C PRO A 212 -28.56 -16.67 -5.41
N ASN A 213 -29.08 -17.05 -6.60
CA ASN A 213 -30.40 -16.66 -7.15
C ASN A 213 -30.47 -15.26 -7.80
N ASN A 214 -29.36 -14.72 -8.30
CA ASN A 214 -29.30 -13.41 -8.98
C ASN A 214 -29.79 -12.24 -8.11
N GLN A 215 -29.84 -12.41 -6.79
CA GLN A 215 -30.07 -11.32 -5.85
C GLN A 215 -28.79 -10.53 -5.65
N THR A 216 -28.91 -9.27 -5.25
CA THR A 216 -27.76 -8.42 -4.94
C THR A 216 -27.84 -7.87 -3.53
N LYS A 217 -26.73 -7.92 -2.80
CA LYS A 217 -26.57 -7.29 -1.49
C LYS A 217 -25.77 -6.01 -1.64
N SER A 218 -26.29 -4.90 -1.11
CA SER A 218 -25.50 -3.67 -1.05
C SER A 218 -24.40 -3.78 0.01
N VAL A 219 -23.19 -3.43 -0.37
CA VAL A 219 -22.02 -3.42 0.51
C VAL A 219 -21.34 -2.05 0.47
N ARG A 220 -20.68 -1.69 1.58
CA ARG A 220 -19.98 -0.43 1.75
C ARG A 220 -18.67 -0.67 2.48
N PHE A 221 -17.56 -0.21 1.92
CA PHE A 221 -16.22 -0.44 2.47
C PHE A 221 -15.22 0.62 2.00
N TRP A 222 -14.13 0.78 2.75
CA TRP A 222 -12.94 1.50 2.31
C TRP A 222 -11.96 0.56 1.59
N PHE A 223 -11.12 1.14 0.74
CA PHE A 223 -10.03 0.44 0.09
C PHE A 223 -8.85 1.39 -0.12
N ALA A 224 -7.64 0.86 -0.05
CA ALA A 224 -6.43 1.60 -0.40
C ALA A 224 -6.31 1.69 -1.92
N THR A 225 -5.94 2.86 -2.44
CA THR A 225 -5.66 3.05 -3.87
C THR A 225 -4.47 2.19 -4.28
N GLY A 226 -4.67 1.27 -5.24
CA GLY A 226 -3.60 0.36 -5.72
C GLY A 226 -2.36 1.11 -6.18
N GLY A 227 -2.54 2.12 -7.04
CA GLY A 227 -1.45 2.96 -7.56
C GLY A 227 -0.82 3.95 -6.57
N ALA A 228 -1.22 3.94 -5.29
CA ALA A 228 -0.46 4.57 -4.20
C ALA A 228 0.41 3.55 -3.44
N GLY A 229 0.21 2.26 -3.69
CA GLY A 229 0.69 1.17 -2.87
C GLY A 229 -0.06 1.01 -1.55
N PHE A 230 0.01 -0.20 -1.01
CA PHE A 230 -0.58 -0.55 0.30
C PHE A 230 0.20 -1.68 0.95
N CYS A 231 0.03 -1.85 2.27
CA CYS A 231 0.64 -2.95 3.00
C CYS A 231 -0.36 -3.71 3.89
N ILE A 232 -0.15 -5.02 4.00
CA ILE A 232 -0.98 -5.95 4.76
C ILE A 232 -0.08 -6.81 5.65
N SER A 233 -0.43 -6.91 6.94
CA SER A 233 0.22 -7.84 7.87
C SER A 233 -0.06 -9.31 7.50
N ARG A 234 0.89 -10.20 7.76
CA ARG A 234 0.71 -11.66 7.57
C ARG A 234 -0.51 -12.22 8.29
N LYS A 235 -0.81 -11.74 9.51
CA LYS A 235 -2.01 -12.20 10.24
C LYS A 235 -3.29 -11.89 9.48
N LEU A 236 -3.44 -10.64 9.00
CA LEU A 236 -4.61 -10.27 8.20
C LEU A 236 -4.67 -11.05 6.89
N ALA A 237 -3.55 -11.16 6.17
CA ALA A 237 -3.48 -11.95 4.94
C ALA A 237 -3.89 -13.42 5.16
N SER A 238 -3.48 -14.03 6.27
CA SER A 238 -3.89 -15.41 6.60
C SER A 238 -5.41 -15.56 6.72
N LYS A 239 -6.11 -14.54 7.23
CA LYS A 239 -7.59 -14.53 7.27
C LYS A 239 -8.21 -14.33 5.89
N MET A 240 -7.53 -13.64 4.98
CA MET A 240 -8.02 -13.35 3.63
C MET A 240 -7.95 -14.58 2.70
N VAL A 241 -7.17 -15.61 3.03
CA VAL A 241 -6.94 -16.81 2.21
C VAL A 241 -8.21 -17.40 1.55
N PRO A 242 -9.34 -17.59 2.25
CA PRO A 242 -10.55 -18.17 1.64
C PRO A 242 -11.14 -17.36 0.48
N TRP A 243 -10.78 -16.08 0.36
CA TRP A 243 -11.26 -15.16 -0.68
C TRP A 243 -10.16 -14.64 -1.60
N ALA A 244 -8.89 -14.70 -1.18
CA ALA A 244 -7.79 -14.06 -1.88
C ALA A 244 -6.76 -15.02 -2.50
N SER A 245 -6.66 -16.27 -2.02
CA SER A 245 -5.64 -17.20 -2.52
C SER A 245 -6.12 -17.97 -3.75
N GLY A 246 -5.21 -18.20 -4.70
CA GLY A 246 -5.48 -18.91 -5.95
C GLY A 246 -6.63 -18.30 -6.74
N ARG A 247 -7.53 -19.16 -7.24
CA ARG A 247 -8.68 -18.71 -8.06
C ARG A 247 -9.71 -17.90 -7.29
N ASN A 248 -9.67 -17.91 -5.95
CA ASN A 248 -10.68 -17.24 -5.12
C ASN A 248 -10.63 -15.73 -5.28
N PHE A 249 -9.45 -15.13 -5.54
CA PHE A 249 -9.35 -13.69 -5.74
C PHE A 249 -10.19 -13.25 -6.94
N LEU A 250 -10.04 -13.95 -8.07
CA LEU A 250 -10.79 -13.67 -9.29
C LEU A 250 -12.29 -13.89 -9.08
N SER A 251 -12.69 -15.01 -8.44
CA SER A 251 -14.09 -15.24 -8.12
C SER A 251 -14.66 -14.14 -7.22
N THR A 252 -13.89 -13.68 -6.23
CA THR A 252 -14.31 -12.62 -5.31
C THR A 252 -14.43 -11.27 -6.02
N SER A 253 -13.51 -10.96 -6.92
CA SER A 253 -13.55 -9.73 -7.70
C SER A 253 -14.73 -9.73 -8.69
N GLU A 254 -15.06 -10.88 -9.29
CA GLU A 254 -16.26 -11.06 -10.12
C GLU A 254 -17.58 -10.90 -9.35
N LEU A 255 -17.64 -11.31 -8.08
CA LEU A 255 -18.84 -11.17 -7.24
C LEU A 255 -19.27 -9.71 -7.07
N ILE A 256 -18.30 -8.80 -6.94
CA ILE A 256 -18.52 -7.36 -6.74
C ILE A 256 -18.31 -6.53 -8.02
N ARG A 257 -17.71 -7.12 -9.06
CA ARG A 257 -17.38 -6.49 -10.35
C ARG A 257 -16.54 -5.21 -10.20
N LEU A 258 -15.55 -5.24 -9.31
CA LEU A 258 -14.69 -4.10 -9.01
C LEU A 258 -13.22 -4.49 -9.11
N PRO A 259 -12.31 -3.53 -9.40
CA PRO A 259 -10.86 -3.76 -9.51
C PRO A 259 -10.19 -4.54 -8.38
N ASP A 260 -8.95 -4.94 -8.60
CA ASP A 260 -8.13 -5.69 -7.66
C ASP A 260 -7.95 -4.95 -6.32
N ASP A 261 -7.67 -3.65 -6.34
CA ASP A 261 -7.54 -2.84 -5.11
C ASP A 261 -8.85 -2.75 -4.30
N CYS A 262 -9.97 -2.57 -5.00
CA CYS A 262 -11.31 -2.61 -4.43
C CYS A 262 -11.62 -4.00 -3.85
N THR A 263 -11.19 -5.08 -4.52
CA THR A 263 -11.36 -6.46 -4.07
C THR A 263 -10.58 -6.72 -2.78
N VAL A 264 -9.35 -6.22 -2.67
CA VAL A 264 -8.58 -6.27 -1.42
C VAL A 264 -9.36 -5.58 -0.29
N GLY A 265 -9.82 -4.34 -0.49
CA GLY A 265 -10.59 -3.62 0.53
C GLY A 265 -11.91 -4.31 0.90
N TYR A 266 -12.60 -4.86 -0.08
CA TYR A 266 -13.82 -5.64 0.12
C TYR A 266 -13.57 -6.88 0.98
N ILE A 267 -12.53 -7.66 0.67
CA ILE A 267 -12.17 -8.85 1.48
C ILE A 267 -11.85 -8.40 2.90
N VAL A 268 -11.00 -7.38 3.06
CA VAL A 268 -10.58 -6.90 4.39
C VAL A 268 -11.77 -6.45 5.23
N GLU A 269 -12.59 -5.52 4.74
CA GLU A 269 -13.66 -4.92 5.56
C GLU A 269 -14.95 -5.74 5.60
N CYS A 270 -15.33 -6.39 4.51
CA CYS A 270 -16.62 -7.09 4.40
C CYS A 270 -16.54 -8.59 4.69
N LYS A 271 -15.38 -9.24 4.52
CA LYS A 271 -15.25 -10.70 4.72
C LYS A 271 -14.52 -11.08 6.01
N VAL A 272 -13.47 -10.35 6.38
CA VAL A 272 -12.61 -10.73 7.52
C VAL A 272 -12.67 -9.75 8.70
N GLY A 273 -13.47 -8.69 8.61
CA GLY A 273 -13.71 -7.74 9.70
C GLY A 273 -12.50 -6.85 10.05
N GLY A 274 -11.55 -6.70 9.13
CA GLY A 274 -10.47 -5.73 9.25
C GLY A 274 -10.93 -4.32 8.86
N GLN A 275 -10.01 -3.36 8.87
CA GLN A 275 -10.28 -1.97 8.49
C GLN A 275 -9.08 -1.39 7.75
N LEU A 276 -9.33 -0.54 6.76
CA LEU A 276 -8.27 0.29 6.20
C LEU A 276 -7.81 1.31 7.25
N LEU A 277 -6.52 1.31 7.55
CA LEU A 277 -5.84 2.34 8.33
C LEU A 277 -5.30 3.42 7.38
N PRO A 278 -5.93 4.61 7.31
CA PRO A 278 -5.51 5.66 6.39
C PRO A 278 -4.10 6.14 6.71
N ASN A 279 -3.27 6.27 5.69
CA ASN A 279 -1.92 6.79 5.85
C ASN A 279 -1.57 7.81 4.75
N ALA A 280 -1.13 9.00 5.18
CA ALA A 280 -0.83 10.12 4.30
C ALA A 280 0.57 10.07 3.66
N LEU A 281 1.37 9.03 3.95
CA LEU A 281 2.69 8.82 3.38
C LEU A 281 2.66 8.02 2.07
N PHE A 282 1.49 7.53 1.67
CA PHE A 282 1.28 6.83 0.40
C PHE A 282 0.65 7.76 -0.63
N HIS A 283 1.23 7.83 -1.82
CA HIS A 283 0.82 8.78 -2.85
C HIS A 283 0.67 8.15 -4.23
N SER A 284 -0.44 8.47 -4.90
CA SER A 284 -0.72 8.05 -6.28
C SER A 284 -0.66 9.25 -7.22
N HIS A 285 -0.35 9.03 -8.50
CA HIS A 285 -0.51 10.08 -9.51
C HIS A 285 -1.97 10.52 -9.74
N LEU A 286 -2.96 9.92 -9.04
CA LEU A 286 -4.35 10.36 -9.03
C LEU A 286 -4.64 11.48 -8.01
N GLU A 287 -3.62 11.96 -7.29
CA GLU A 287 -3.68 13.16 -6.45
C GLU A 287 -2.69 14.21 -6.92
N ASN A 288 -2.86 15.48 -6.55
CA ASN A 288 -1.92 16.53 -6.97
C ASN A 288 -0.57 16.40 -6.22
N LEU A 289 0.42 15.80 -6.86
CA LEU A 289 1.74 15.51 -6.27
C LEU A 289 2.57 16.77 -6.01
N GLN A 290 2.26 17.88 -6.70
CA GLN A 290 2.90 19.18 -6.47
C GLN A 290 2.50 19.80 -5.12
N LEU A 291 1.43 19.31 -4.48
CA LEU A 291 1.04 19.77 -3.14
C LEU A 291 1.92 19.17 -2.03
N ILE A 292 2.73 18.15 -2.33
CA ILE A 292 3.66 17.56 -1.36
C ILE A 292 4.85 18.52 -1.22
N PRO A 293 5.09 19.10 -0.02
CA PRO A 293 6.19 20.04 0.15
C PRO A 293 7.54 19.35 -0.12
N PRO A 294 8.48 19.99 -0.84
CA PRO A 294 9.79 19.40 -1.13
C PRO A 294 10.53 18.92 0.12
N SER A 295 10.40 19.63 1.23
CA SER A 295 10.99 19.29 2.54
C SER A 295 10.45 17.99 3.16
N ARG A 296 9.32 17.47 2.67
CA ARG A 296 8.70 16.23 3.15
C ARG A 296 8.89 15.05 2.20
N LEU A 297 9.41 15.24 1.00
CA LEU A 297 9.53 14.18 -0.01
C LEU A 297 10.32 12.97 0.51
N THR A 298 11.39 13.20 1.28
CA THR A 298 12.24 12.14 1.85
C THR A 298 11.57 11.34 2.98
N GLN A 299 10.41 11.77 3.47
CA GLN A 299 9.64 11.12 4.53
C GLN A 299 8.47 10.30 3.97
N GLN A 300 8.13 10.47 2.70
CA GLN A 300 7.03 9.72 2.07
C GLN A 300 7.44 8.26 1.88
N VAL A 301 6.47 7.35 2.01
CA VAL A 301 6.66 5.90 1.82
C VAL A 301 6.62 5.57 0.34
N THR A 302 5.59 6.03 -0.36
CA THR A 302 5.49 5.90 -1.82
C THR A 302 5.27 7.25 -2.47
N LEU A 303 5.79 7.40 -3.68
CA LEU A 303 5.48 8.47 -4.61
C LEU A 303 5.16 7.84 -5.97
N SER A 304 4.51 8.58 -6.86
CA SER A 304 4.13 8.08 -8.17
C SER A 304 4.43 9.12 -9.25
N TYR A 305 4.24 8.77 -10.51
CA TYR A 305 4.16 9.69 -11.63
C TYR A 305 3.13 9.19 -12.63
N GLY A 306 2.54 10.11 -13.40
CA GLY A 306 1.57 9.72 -14.42
C GLY A 306 0.82 10.90 -14.99
N VAL A 307 -0.19 10.63 -15.81
CA VAL A 307 -1.06 11.68 -16.36
C VAL A 307 -2.29 11.81 -15.48
N PHE A 308 -2.55 13.02 -15.00
CA PHE A 308 -3.74 13.38 -14.23
C PHE A 308 -4.38 14.64 -14.83
N GLU A 309 -5.68 14.60 -15.11
CA GLU A 309 -6.41 15.71 -15.76
C GLU A 309 -5.70 16.25 -17.02
N ASN A 310 -5.20 15.36 -17.88
CA ASN A 310 -4.44 15.64 -19.11
C ASN A 310 -3.11 16.39 -18.90
N LYS A 311 -2.58 16.40 -17.67
CA LYS A 311 -1.28 16.97 -17.34
C LYS A 311 -0.37 15.91 -16.76
N LEU A 312 0.91 16.02 -17.07
CA LEU A 312 1.93 15.24 -16.37
C LEU A 312 1.92 15.66 -14.90
N ASN A 313 1.70 14.68 -14.03
CA ASN A 313 1.65 14.85 -12.59
C ASN A 313 2.86 14.13 -11.98
N VAL A 314 3.77 14.94 -11.45
CA VAL A 314 5.04 14.54 -10.85
C VAL A 314 5.27 15.40 -9.60
N ILE A 315 6.12 14.92 -8.70
CA ILE A 315 6.58 15.70 -7.56
C ILE A 315 7.36 16.94 -7.99
N GLU A 316 7.32 18.00 -7.18
CA GLU A 316 8.17 19.17 -7.37
C GLU A 316 9.49 18.97 -6.62
N LEU A 317 10.59 18.86 -7.37
CA LEU A 317 11.92 18.66 -6.81
C LEU A 317 12.99 19.33 -7.68
N SER A 318 13.85 20.12 -7.04
CA SER A 318 14.98 20.77 -7.70
C SER A 318 16.14 19.79 -7.88
N GLY A 319 16.54 19.52 -9.12
CA GLY A 319 17.76 18.78 -9.45
C GLY A 319 17.88 17.38 -8.83
N PRO A 320 19.07 16.76 -8.85
CA PRO A 320 20.22 17.18 -9.67
C PRO A 320 19.94 17.10 -11.17
N PHE A 321 18.97 16.30 -11.62
CA PHE A 321 18.59 16.20 -13.04
C PHE A 321 17.60 17.28 -13.47
N SER A 322 17.85 17.87 -14.63
CA SER A 322 16.92 18.79 -15.28
C SER A 322 15.62 18.07 -15.67
N PRO A 323 14.49 18.79 -15.84
CA PRO A 323 13.26 18.25 -16.42
C PRO A 323 13.42 17.56 -17.77
N GLN A 324 14.54 17.74 -18.50
CA GLN A 324 14.81 17.06 -19.76
C GLN A 324 15.49 15.70 -19.54
N GLU A 325 16.26 15.54 -18.48
CA GLU A 325 17.03 14.32 -18.18
C GLU A 325 16.24 13.29 -17.35
N ASP A 326 15.21 13.72 -16.61
CA ASP A 326 14.29 12.82 -15.89
C ASP A 326 12.80 13.25 -16.12
N PRO A 327 12.37 13.41 -17.38
CA PRO A 327 11.19 14.19 -17.74
C PRO A 327 9.88 13.61 -17.23
N SER A 328 9.78 12.29 -17.16
CA SER A 328 8.52 11.59 -16.94
C SER A 328 8.21 11.34 -15.46
N SER A 329 9.21 11.29 -14.58
CA SER A 329 9.04 10.72 -13.24
C SER A 329 9.57 11.57 -12.08
N ARG A 330 10.71 12.26 -12.26
CA ARG A 330 11.50 12.87 -11.17
C ARG A 330 12.10 11.84 -10.19
N PHE A 331 12.05 10.54 -10.50
CA PHE A 331 12.55 9.46 -9.63
C PHE A 331 14.07 9.39 -9.57
N ARG A 332 14.79 9.73 -10.65
CA ARG A 332 16.27 9.81 -10.60
C ARG A 332 16.68 10.95 -9.68
N SER A 333 16.03 12.10 -9.82
CA SER A 333 16.21 13.25 -8.94
C SER A 333 15.94 12.92 -7.47
N LEU A 334 14.80 12.30 -7.18
CA LEU A 334 14.43 11.86 -5.83
C LEU A 334 15.42 10.84 -5.27
N HIS A 335 15.87 9.89 -6.10
CA HIS A 335 16.83 8.89 -5.69
C HIS A 335 18.14 9.51 -5.23
N CYS A 336 18.66 10.50 -5.95
CA CYS A 336 19.88 11.20 -5.57
C CYS A 336 19.71 12.05 -4.30
N HIS A 337 18.52 12.56 -4.02
CA HIS A 337 18.24 13.23 -2.75
C HIS A 337 18.25 12.26 -1.56
N LEU A 338 17.75 11.04 -1.76
CA LEU A 338 17.71 10.01 -0.72
C LEU A 338 19.05 9.26 -0.54
N TYR A 339 19.79 9.11 -1.63
CA TYR A 339 21.00 8.30 -1.75
C TYR A 339 22.05 9.02 -2.61
N PRO A 340 22.63 10.13 -2.11
CA PRO A 340 23.59 10.94 -2.86
C PRO A 340 24.90 10.20 -3.16
N ASP A 341 25.18 9.11 -2.44
CA ASP A 341 26.30 8.19 -2.63
C ASP A 341 26.21 7.34 -3.90
N THR A 342 25.06 7.32 -4.58
CA THR A 342 24.87 6.57 -5.82
C THR A 342 25.79 7.13 -6.92
N SER A 343 26.59 6.28 -7.56
CA SER A 343 27.68 6.70 -8.45
C SER A 343 27.25 7.64 -9.60
N TRP A 344 26.09 7.39 -10.20
CA TRP A 344 25.55 8.21 -11.29
C TRP A 344 24.88 9.52 -10.80
N CYS A 345 24.63 9.67 -9.50
CA CYS A 345 24.19 10.95 -8.93
C CYS A 345 25.33 11.97 -8.89
N LEU A 346 26.55 11.51 -8.59
CA LEU A 346 27.75 12.36 -8.53
C LEU A 346 28.06 13.00 -9.89
N GLN A 347 27.86 12.23 -10.97
CA GLN A 347 28.04 12.69 -12.35
C GLN A 347 27.06 13.81 -12.74
N ALA A 348 25.87 13.84 -12.14
CA ALA A 348 24.86 14.86 -12.41
C ALA A 348 25.12 16.19 -11.68
N VAL A 349 25.97 16.20 -10.65
CA VAL A 349 26.33 17.42 -9.88
C VAL A 349 27.58 18.10 -10.45
N GLY A 350 28.19 17.56 -11.52
CA GLY A 350 29.31 18.20 -12.22
C GLY A 350 30.59 18.28 -11.40
N TRP A 351 30.95 17.22 -10.68
CA TRP A 351 32.24 17.07 -10.00
C TRP A 351 33.24 16.28 -10.85
#